data_AF-A0A954E0K3-F1
#
_entry.id   AF-A0A954E0K3-F1
#
_cell.length_a   1.000
_cell.length_b   1.000
_cell.length_c   1.000
_cell.angle_alpha   90.00
_cell.angle_beta   90.00
_cell.angle_gamma   90.00
#
_symmetry.space_group_name_H-M   'P 1'
#
loop_
_entity.id
_entity.type
_entity.pdbx_description
1 polymer ?
#
loop_
_entity_poly.entity_id
_entity_poly.type
_entity_poly.pdbx_seq_one_letter_code
_entity_poly.pdbx_strand_id
1 'polypeptide(L)'
;MADPISLTSMTVSLPAAQKSFVQERAAATGRSTPSEYIRRLIHADRVATEREALEKLVLEGLGSPAREMTSDDWDRLRAQLRRSVADRGEAS
;
A
#
# COMPACT_ATOMS: atom_id res chain seq x y z
N MET A 1 6.52 -18.67 -1.72
CA MET A 1 6.45 -17.21 -1.89
C MET A 1 6.07 -16.95 -3.34
N ALA A 2 4.98 -16.22 -3.60
CA ALA A 2 4.62 -15.87 -4.97
C ALA A 2 5.56 -14.79 -5.49
N ASP A 3 6.12 -14.99 -6.68
CA ASP A 3 6.96 -13.98 -7.32
C ASP A 3 6.13 -12.72 -7.63
N PRO A 4 6.57 -11.51 -7.22
CA PRO A 4 5.82 -10.27 -7.40
C PRO A 4 5.66 -9.84 -8.87
N ILE A 5 6.27 -10.58 -9.80
CA ILE A 5 6.22 -10.33 -11.25
C ILE A 5 5.40 -11.41 -11.98
N SER A 6 4.91 -12.45 -11.28
CA SER A 6 4.10 -13.50 -11.89
C SER A 6 2.70 -12.97 -12.22
N LEU A 7 2.37 -12.91 -13.51
CA LEU A 7 1.06 -12.46 -13.98
C LEU A 7 0.06 -13.61 -13.88
N THR A 8 -0.97 -13.46 -13.05
CA THR A 8 -2.05 -14.43 -12.90
C THR A 8 -3.35 -13.90 -13.50
N SER A 9 -4.24 -14.80 -13.92
CA SER A 9 -5.53 -14.44 -14.50
C SER A 9 -6.63 -14.47 -13.44
N MET A 10 -7.49 -13.45 -13.44
CA MET A 10 -8.71 -13.39 -12.64
C MET A 10 -9.90 -13.04 -13.55
N THR A 11 -10.98 -13.81 -13.48
CA THR A 11 -12.21 -13.56 -14.23
C THR A 11 -13.20 -12.80 -13.35
N VAL A 12 -13.77 -11.72 -13.87
CA VAL A 12 -14.77 -10.91 -13.18
C VAL A 12 -15.98 -10.72 -14.09
N SER A 13 -17.17 -11.01 -13.58
CA SER A 13 -18.43 -10.76 -14.27
C SER A 13 -18.92 -9.36 -13.96
N LEU A 14 -19.27 -8.60 -14.99
CA LEU A 14 -19.76 -7.23 -14.88
C LEU A 14 -21.12 -7.10 -15.59
N PRO A 15 -22.05 -6.29 -15.06
CA PRO A 15 -23.21 -5.83 -15.81
C PRO A 15 -22.80 -5.20 -17.15
N ALA A 16 -23.66 -5.33 -18.17
CA ALA A 16 -23.37 -4.86 -19.52
C ALA A 16 -22.93 -3.39 -19.56
N ALA A 17 -23.61 -2.52 -18.79
CA ALA A 17 -23.27 -1.10 -18.70
C ALA A 17 -21.84 -0.85 -18.16
N GLN A 18 -21.42 -1.62 -17.15
CA GLN A 18 -20.07 -1.49 -16.58
C GLN A 18 -19.00 -1.98 -17.55
N LYS A 19 -19.28 -3.06 -18.30
CA LYS A 19 -18.39 -3.56 -19.35
C LYS A 19 -18.18 -2.51 -20.44
N SER A 20 -19.27 -1.91 -20.95
CA SER A 20 -19.19 -0.84 -21.97
C SER A 20 -18.39 0.35 -21.46
N PHE A 21 -18.65 0.80 -20.24
CA PHE A 21 -17.89 1.89 -19.61
C PHE A 21 -16.39 1.59 -19.56
N VAL A 22 -15.99 0.40 -19.08
CA VAL A 22 -14.58 0.01 -19.03
C VAL A 22 -13.94 0.00 -20.42
N GLN A 23 -14.66 -0.50 -21.43
CA GLN A 23 -14.17 -0.53 -22.82
C GLN A 23 -13.94 0.88 -23.38
N GLU A 24 -14.89 1.79 -23.17
CA GLU A 24 -14.77 3.19 -23.61
C GLU A 24 -13.59 3.89 -22.94
N ARG A 25 -13.44 3.74 -21.62
CA ARG A 25 -12.32 4.33 -20.87
C ARG A 25 -10.97 3.78 -21.32
N ALA A 26 -10.91 2.48 -21.60
CA ALA A 26 -9.71 1.82 -22.09
C ALA A 26 -9.33 2.30 -23.50
N ALA A 27 -10.31 2.51 -24.38
CA ALA A 27 -10.10 3.05 -25.74
C ALA A 27 -9.63 4.52 -25.72
N ALA A 28 -10.19 5.35 -24.84
CA ALA A 28 -9.82 6.76 -24.71
C ALA A 28 -8.35 7.00 -24.32
N THR A 29 -7.68 5.98 -23.77
CA THR A 29 -6.29 6.05 -23.30
C THR A 29 -5.28 5.50 -24.32
N GLY A 30 -5.72 5.22 -25.56
CA GLY A 30 -4.86 5.16 -26.74
C GLY A 30 -4.27 3.78 -27.08
N ARG A 31 -4.04 2.88 -26.10
CA ARG A 31 -3.63 1.47 -26.33
C ARG A 31 -4.03 0.49 -25.21
N SER A 32 -4.90 0.87 -24.29
CA SER A 32 -5.21 0.05 -23.12
C SER A 32 -6.35 -0.93 -23.38
N THR A 33 -6.12 -2.21 -23.08
CA THR A 33 -7.19 -3.21 -23.00
C THR A 33 -8.04 -2.98 -21.74
N PRO A 34 -9.28 -3.51 -21.66
CA PRO A 34 -10.04 -3.52 -20.41
C PRO A 34 -9.22 -4.00 -19.21
N SER A 35 -8.41 -5.05 -19.38
CA SER A 35 -7.53 -5.57 -18.32
C SER A 35 -6.47 -4.57 -17.86
N GLU A 36 -5.92 -3.76 -18.76
CA GLU A 36 -4.98 -2.70 -18.39
C GLU A 36 -5.67 -1.57 -17.63
N TYR A 37 -6.86 -1.16 -18.07
CA TYR A 37 -7.66 -0.16 -17.36
C TYR A 37 -7.98 -0.63 -15.93
N ILE A 38 -8.42 -1.88 -15.77
CA ILE A 38 -8.69 -2.46 -14.46
C ILE A 38 -7.41 -2.53 -13.61
N ARG A 39 -6.27 -2.96 -14.15
CA ARG A 39 -4.99 -2.95 -13.40
C ARG A 39 -4.61 -1.56 -12.91
N ARG A 40 -4.83 -0.52 -13.72
CA ARG A 40 -4.60 0.87 -13.31
C ARG A 40 -5.52 1.30 -12.18
N LEU A 41 -6.80 0.92 -12.23
CA LEU A 41 -7.74 1.18 -11.13
C LEU A 41 -7.31 0.49 -9.83
N ILE A 42 -6.92 -0.78 -9.90
CA ILE A 42 -6.42 -1.53 -8.72
C ILE A 42 -5.18 -0.86 -8.13
N HIS A 43 -4.25 -0.41 -8.98
CA HIS A 43 -3.06 0.29 -8.49
C HIS A 43 -3.41 1.62 -7.83
N ALA A 44 -4.31 2.40 -8.42
CA ALA A 44 -4.76 3.66 -7.84
C ALA A 44 -5.49 3.46 -6.50
N ASP A 45 -6.36 2.44 -6.42
CA ASP A 45 -7.06 2.05 -5.20
C ASP A 45 -6.06 1.66 -4.10
N ARG A 46 -5.07 0.82 -4.41
CA ARG A 46 -4.02 0.44 -3.45
C ARG A 46 -3.28 1.66 -2.88
N VAL A 47 -2.88 2.59 -3.75
CA VAL A 47 -2.21 3.84 -3.32
C VAL A 47 -3.13 4.68 -2.44
N ALA A 48 -4.41 4.78 -2.78
CA ALA A 48 -5.39 5.52 -1.96
C ALA A 48 -5.58 4.87 -0.58
N THR A 49 -5.70 3.54 -0.52
CA THR A 49 -5.82 2.80 0.75
C THR A 49 -4.57 2.94 1.62
N GLU A 50 -3.38 2.81 1.04
CA GLU A 50 -2.12 3.00 1.77
C GLU A 50 -2.03 4.43 2.35
N ARG A 51 -2.47 5.43 1.57
CA ARG A 51 -2.52 6.81 2.02
C ARG A 51 -3.52 7.03 3.15
N GLU A 52 -4.73 6.48 3.05
CA GLU A 52 -5.75 6.59 4.10
C GLU A 52 -5.27 5.97 5.42
N ALA A 53 -4.60 4.80 5.33
CA ALA A 53 -4.00 4.16 6.49
C ALA A 53 -2.92 5.04 7.15
N LEU A 54 -2.06 5.67 6.35
CA LEU A 54 -1.05 6.62 6.85
C LEU A 54 -1.69 7.84 7.51
N GLU A 55 -2.69 8.45 6.86
CA GLU A 55 -3.41 9.61 7.40
C GLU A 55 -4.07 9.29 8.75
N LYS A 56 -4.65 8.09 8.89
CA LYS A 56 -5.19 7.62 10.16
C LYS A 56 -4.13 7.54 11.26
N LEU A 57 -2.95 7.00 10.98
CA LEU A 57 -1.85 6.93 11.94
C LEU A 57 -1.33 8.31 12.35
N VAL A 58 -1.27 9.25 11.39
CA VAL A 58 -0.89 10.63 11.69
C VAL A 58 -1.91 11.30 12.60
N LEU A 59 -3.21 11.13 12.34
CA LEU A 59 -4.27 11.65 13.20
C LEU A 59 -4.22 11.05 14.61
N GLU A 60 -3.97 9.75 14.72
CA GLU A 60 -3.76 9.08 16.02
C GLU A 60 -2.57 9.68 16.78
N GLY A 61 -1.44 9.89 16.09
CA GLY A 61 -0.26 10.53 16.67
C GLY A 61 -0.51 11.97 17.11
N LEU A 62 -1.23 12.77 16.32
CA LEU A 62 -1.61 14.15 16.67
C LEU A 62 -2.59 14.23 17.85
N GLY A 63 -3.45 13.21 18.02
CA GLY A 63 -4.32 13.09 19.19
C GLY A 63 -3.60 12.57 20.44
N SER A 64 -2.37 12.09 20.32
CA SER A 64 -1.60 11.56 21.44
C SER A 64 -0.92 12.69 22.25
N PRO A 65 -0.66 12.47 23.56
CA PRO A 65 0.07 13.45 24.36
C PRO A 65 1.47 13.72 23.81
N ALA A 66 1.75 14.97 23.46
CA ALA A 66 3.11 15.39 23.11
C ALA A 66 4.01 15.38 24.35
N ARG A 67 5.19 14.79 24.22
CA ARG A 67 6.24 14.80 25.25
C ARG A 67 7.57 15.14 24.60
N GLU A 68 8.36 15.98 25.27
CA GLU A 68 9.73 16.23 24.86
C GLU A 68 10.58 14.95 24.96
N MET A 69 11.29 14.65 23.89
CA MET A 69 12.17 13.49 23.82
C MET A 69 13.58 13.92 24.24
N THR A 70 14.04 13.41 25.38
CA THR A 70 15.38 13.73 25.91
C THR A 70 16.47 12.94 25.17
N SER A 71 17.74 13.34 25.32
CA SER A 71 18.87 12.59 24.74
C SER A 71 18.90 11.14 25.22
N ASP A 72 18.64 10.91 26.51
CA ASP A 72 18.59 9.58 27.11
C ASP A 72 17.45 8.72 26.55
N ASP A 73 16.29 9.33 26.25
CA ASP A 73 15.17 8.64 25.61
C ASP A 73 15.56 8.14 24.21
N TRP A 74 16.24 8.98 23.44
CA TRP A 74 16.76 8.62 22.13
C TRP A 74 17.85 7.54 22.18
N ASP A 75 18.75 7.60 23.16
CA ASP A 75 19.80 6.61 23.34
C ASP A 75 19.23 5.24 23.71
N ARG A 76 18.23 5.20 24.60
CA ARG A 76 17.49 3.98 24.93
C ARG A 76 16.77 3.40 23.71
N LEU A 77 16.11 4.24 22.92
CA LEU A 77 15.41 3.82 21.70
C LEU A 77 16.37 3.19 20.68
N ARG A 78 17.52 3.83 20.43
CA ARG A 78 18.56 3.30 19.55
C ARG A 78 19.13 1.97 20.06
N ALA A 79 19.39 1.85 21.36
CA ALA A 79 19.87 0.61 21.94
C ALA A 79 18.85 -0.54 21.78
N GLN A 80 17.56 -0.26 21.92
CA GLN A 80 16.48 -1.23 21.72
C GLN A 80 16.36 -1.67 20.26
N LEU A 81 16.48 -0.75 19.30
CA LEU A 81 16.51 -1.06 17.87
C LEU A 81 17.69 -1.96 17.50
N ARG A 82 18.89 -1.69 18.04
CA ARG A 82 20.07 -2.53 17.77
C ARG A 82 19.88 -3.96 18.27
N ARG A 83 19.28 -4.13 19.46
CA ARG A 83 18.97 -5.46 20.01
C ARG A 83 17.95 -6.20 19.14
N SER A 84 16.87 -5.55 18.75
CA SER A 84 15.82 -6.20 17.94
C SER A 84 16.27 -6.56 16.52
N VAL A 85 17.26 -5.85 15.96
CA VAL A 85 17.91 -6.21 14.70
C VAL A 85 18.86 -7.39 14.89
N ALA A 86 19.64 -7.42 15.98
CA ALA A 86 20.53 -8.54 16.31
C ALA A 86 19.73 -9.84 16.53
N ASP A 87 18.65 -9.79 17.30
CA ASP A 87 17.76 -10.95 17.55
C ASP A 87 17.12 -11.49 16.27
N ARG A 88 16.88 -10.61 15.27
CA ARG A 88 16.31 -11.01 13.98
C ARG A 88 17.36 -11.62 13.04
N GLY A 89 18.63 -11.28 13.23
CA GLY A 89 19.77 -11.83 12.50
C GLY A 89 20.22 -13.20 13.01
N GLU A 90 19.96 -13.53 14.28
CA GLU A 90 20.25 -14.87 14.84
C GLU A 90 19.12 -15.89 14.56
N ALA A 91 17.92 -15.41 14.22
CA ALA A 91 16.75 -16.24 13.92
C ALA A 91 16.54 -16.55 12.42
N SER A 92 17.49 -16.18 11.55
CA SER A 92 17.51 -16.49 10.12
C SER A 92 18.74 -17.31 9.76
#